data_AF-A0A423JDH0-F1
#
_entry.id   AF-A0A423JDH0-F1
#
_cell.length_a   1.000
_cell.length_b   1.000
_cell.length_c   1.000
_cell.angle_alpha   90.00
_cell.angle_beta   90.00
_cell.angle_gamma   90.00
#
_symmetry.space_group_name_H-M   'P 1'
#
loop_
_entity.id
_entity.type
_entity.pdbx_description
1 polymer ?
#
loop_
_entity_poly.entity_id
_entity_poly.type
_entity_poly.pdbx_seq_one_letter_code
_entity_poly.pdbx_strand_id
1 'polypeptide(L)'
;MNAVSEFEDWLVNDLARSEKDEWCLTNAREEIVTRLKPDEAYAALVSALELTEKQDSPFYFANCCWFVLALARKADTTQFPSDAFSIIPTLESKARLLCEQHALEGVFTWFRINPWTAY
;
A
#
# COMPACT_ATOMS: atom_id res chain seq x y z
N MET A 1 -12.98 7.96 10.71
CA MET A 1 -11.60 7.78 10.24
C MET A 1 -11.65 6.65 9.22
N ASN A 2 -11.17 6.85 8.00
CA ASN A 2 -11.16 5.80 6.98
C ASN A 2 -9.87 4.96 7.15
N ALA A 3 -9.86 3.72 6.64
CA ALA A 3 -8.76 2.77 6.85
C ALA A 3 -7.38 3.33 6.48
N VAL A 4 -7.31 4.13 5.42
CA VAL A 4 -6.07 4.74 4.92
C VAL A 4 -5.58 5.84 5.87
N SER A 5 -6.47 6.73 6.32
CA SER A 5 -6.12 7.76 7.31
C SER A 5 -5.69 7.16 8.65
N GLU A 6 -6.24 6.02 9.04
CA GLU A 6 -5.80 5.29 10.22
C GLU A 6 -4.38 4.73 10.01
N PHE A 7 -4.12 4.07 8.88
CA PHE A 7 -2.79 3.54 8.59
C PHE A 7 -1.73 4.66 8.43
N GLU A 8 -2.11 5.79 7.85
CA GLU A 8 -1.24 6.97 7.77
C GLU A 8 -0.86 7.50 9.16
N ASP A 9 -1.79 7.54 10.12
CA ASP A 9 -1.49 7.87 11.52
C ASP A 9 -0.50 6.88 12.15
N TRP A 10 -0.60 5.59 11.81
CA TRP A 10 0.39 4.59 12.24
C TRP A 10 1.77 4.87 11.66
N LEU A 11 1.87 5.22 10.37
CA LEU A 11 3.15 5.57 9.73
C LEU A 11 3.79 6.81 10.37
N VAL A 12 3.01 7.87 10.60
CA VAL A 12 3.50 9.14 11.19
C VAL A 12 4.02 8.93 12.62
N ASN A 13 3.39 8.04 13.38
CA ASN A 13 3.74 7.78 14.78
C ASN A 13 4.60 6.53 14.97
N ASP A 14 5.08 5.91 13.88
CA ASP A 14 5.79 4.64 13.90
C ASP A 14 6.97 4.66 14.87
N LEU A 15 7.87 5.64 14.79
CA LEU A 15 9.06 5.71 15.66
C LEU A 15 8.71 5.63 17.15
N ALA A 16 7.68 6.36 17.58
CA ALA A 16 7.26 6.36 19.00
C ALA A 16 6.55 5.05 19.41
N ARG A 17 5.96 4.32 18.46
CA ARG A 17 5.26 3.05 18.70
C ARG A 17 6.23 1.87 18.64
N SER A 18 7.18 1.92 17.72
CA SER A 18 8.24 0.93 17.51
C SER A 18 9.21 0.82 18.70
N GLU A 19 9.35 1.87 19.53
CA GLU A 19 10.05 1.77 20.83
C GLU A 19 9.43 0.74 21.80
N LYS A 20 8.14 0.43 21.63
CA LYS A 20 7.39 -0.50 22.49
C LYS A 20 7.03 -1.79 21.76
N ASP A 21 6.84 -1.73 20.46
CA ASP A 21 6.47 -2.86 19.61
C ASP A 21 7.08 -2.69 18.21
N GLU A 22 8.19 -3.37 17.94
CA GLU A 22 8.86 -3.39 16.63
C GLU A 22 7.95 -3.86 15.48
N TRP A 23 6.85 -4.55 15.80
CA TRP A 23 5.90 -5.06 14.82
C TRP A 23 4.66 -4.17 14.66
N CYS A 24 4.67 -2.96 15.22
CA CYS A 24 3.48 -2.12 15.33
C CYS A 24 2.79 -1.83 13.98
N LEU A 25 3.55 -1.59 12.90
CA LEU A 25 2.98 -1.37 11.56
C LEU A 25 2.37 -2.64 10.96
N THR A 26 2.98 -3.80 11.22
CA THR A 26 2.44 -5.09 10.77
C THR A 26 1.14 -5.40 11.50
N ASN A 27 1.12 -5.23 12.82
CA ASN A 27 -0.06 -5.43 13.65
C ASN A 27 -1.19 -4.47 13.23
N ALA A 28 -0.87 -3.18 13.07
CA ALA A 28 -1.81 -2.17 12.63
C ALA A 28 -2.45 -2.49 11.28
N ARG A 29 -1.64 -2.87 10.29
CA ARG A 29 -2.12 -3.28 8.96
C ARG A 29 -3.12 -4.42 9.06
N GLU A 30 -2.79 -5.48 9.81
CA GLU A 30 -3.63 -6.65 9.97
C GLU A 30 -4.94 -6.33 10.71
N GLU A 31 -4.87 -5.55 11.78
CA GLU A 31 -6.03 -5.12 12.55
C GLU A 31 -6.97 -4.24 11.72
N ILE A 32 -6.45 -3.27 10.98
CA ILE A 32 -7.24 -2.41 10.09
C ILE A 32 -7.95 -3.28 9.04
N VAL A 33 -7.22 -4.13 8.31
CA VAL A 33 -7.78 -4.93 7.21
C VAL A 33 -8.80 -5.96 7.71
N THR A 34 -8.57 -6.56 8.89
CA THR A 34 -9.50 -7.55 9.46
C THR A 34 -10.88 -6.96 9.74
N ARG A 35 -10.93 -5.69 10.20
CA ARG A 35 -12.17 -4.98 10.56
C ARG A 35 -13.01 -4.55 9.35
N LEU A 36 -12.41 -4.45 8.17
CA LEU A 36 -13.12 -4.01 6.96
C LEU A 36 -14.03 -5.11 6.40
N LYS A 37 -15.05 -4.69 5.65
CA LYS A 37 -15.75 -5.53 4.68
C LYS A 37 -15.05 -5.50 3.32
N PRO A 38 -15.31 -6.47 2.42
CA PRO A 38 -14.68 -6.49 1.09
C PRO A 38 -14.93 -5.21 0.27
N ASP A 39 -16.13 -4.64 0.32
CA ASP A 39 -16.49 -3.41 -0.38
C ASP A 39 -15.76 -2.18 0.19
N GLU A 40 -15.63 -2.11 1.52
CA GLU A 40 -14.85 -1.06 2.19
C GLU A 40 -13.34 -1.17 1.85
N ALA A 41 -12.82 -2.40 1.78
CA ALA A 41 -11.45 -2.65 1.38
C ALA A 41 -11.19 -2.25 -0.08
N TYR A 42 -12.13 -2.54 -0.99
CA TYR A 42 -12.07 -2.11 -2.38
C TYR A 42 -12.05 -0.57 -2.49
N ALA A 43 -12.96 0.09 -1.78
CA ALA A 43 -13.06 1.55 -1.77
C ALA A 43 -11.80 2.24 -1.24
N ALA A 44 -11.02 1.57 -0.39
CA ALA A 44 -9.77 2.10 0.17
C ALA A 44 -8.56 1.99 -0.77
N LEU A 45 -8.62 1.18 -1.84
CA LEU A 45 -7.45 0.88 -2.68
C LEU A 45 -6.83 2.12 -3.34
N VAL A 46 -7.65 3.00 -3.92
CA VAL A 46 -7.15 4.22 -4.59
C VAL A 46 -6.38 5.08 -3.61
N SER A 47 -6.99 5.39 -2.46
CA SER A 47 -6.33 6.21 -1.43
C SER A 47 -5.10 5.53 -0.83
N ALA A 48 -5.07 4.20 -0.72
CA ALA A 48 -3.88 3.48 -0.26
C ALA A 48 -2.73 3.56 -1.27
N LEU A 49 -3.02 3.52 -2.57
CA LEU A 49 -2.01 3.73 -3.61
C LEU A 49 -1.52 5.18 -3.64
N GLU A 50 -2.41 6.16 -3.47
CA GLU A 50 -2.02 7.58 -3.31
C GLU A 50 -1.15 7.79 -2.05
N LEU A 51 -1.46 7.11 -0.94
CA LEU A 51 -0.62 7.11 0.25
C LEU A 51 0.76 6.52 -0.05
N THR A 52 0.83 5.44 -0.84
CA THR A 52 2.10 4.83 -1.28
C THR A 52 2.94 5.82 -2.08
N GLU A 53 2.33 6.55 -3.01
CA GLU A 53 2.99 7.59 -3.81
C GLU A 53 3.58 8.71 -2.95
N LYS A 54 2.97 9.04 -1.80
CA LYS A 54 3.47 10.09 -0.91
C LYS A 54 4.70 9.70 -0.09
N GLN A 55 5.06 8.41 -0.02
CA GLN A 55 6.16 7.97 0.82
C GLN A 55 7.53 8.25 0.20
N ASP A 56 8.44 8.83 0.99
CA ASP A 56 9.83 9.09 0.61
C ASP A 56 10.83 8.23 1.40
N SER A 57 10.34 7.39 2.31
CA SER A 57 11.13 6.39 3.03
C SER A 57 10.95 5.02 2.38
N PRO A 58 12.03 4.26 2.08
CA PRO A 58 11.93 2.90 1.55
C PRO A 58 11.05 2.00 2.44
N PHE A 59 11.25 2.08 3.76
CA PHE A 59 10.50 1.28 4.73
C PHE A 59 8.99 1.58 4.74
N TYR A 60 8.61 2.87 4.68
CA TYR A 60 7.19 3.25 4.65
C TYR A 60 6.54 2.98 3.29
N PHE A 61 7.30 3.15 2.20
CA PHE A 61 6.85 2.78 0.86
C PHE A 61 6.54 1.28 0.76
N ALA A 62 7.44 0.42 1.24
CA ALA A 62 7.24 -1.03 1.27
C ALA A 62 6.02 -1.42 2.12
N ASN A 63 5.86 -0.82 3.31
CA ASN A 63 4.70 -1.07 4.16
C ASN A 63 3.38 -0.63 3.51
N CYS A 64 3.36 0.48 2.78
CA CYS A 64 2.19 0.90 2.01
C CYS A 64 1.87 -0.09 0.87
N CYS A 65 2.88 -0.61 0.17
CA CYS A 65 2.69 -1.67 -0.84
C CYS A 65 2.05 -2.93 -0.22
N TRP A 66 2.53 -3.36 0.96
CA TRP A 66 1.94 -4.49 1.66
C TRP A 66 0.51 -4.22 2.16
N PHE A 67 0.21 -2.98 2.55
CA PHE A 67 -1.15 -2.58 2.90
C PHE A 67 -2.09 -2.62 1.69
N VAL A 68 -1.66 -2.12 0.53
CA VAL A 68 -2.41 -2.23 -0.73
C VAL A 68 -2.71 -3.70 -1.06
N LEU A 69 -1.71 -4.58 -0.95
CA LEU A 69 -1.91 -6.02 -1.16
C LEU A 69 -2.90 -6.65 -0.19
N ALA A 70 -2.85 -6.25 1.09
CA ALA A 70 -3.77 -6.75 2.10
C ALA A 70 -5.21 -6.30 1.83
N LEU A 71 -5.40 -5.04 1.40
CA LEU A 71 -6.70 -4.53 0.96
C LEU A 71 -7.22 -5.27 -0.28
N ALA A 72 -6.36 -5.48 -1.28
CA ALA A 72 -6.74 -6.16 -2.52
C ALA A 72 -7.18 -7.61 -2.26
N ARG A 73 -6.47 -8.31 -1.37
CA ARG A 73 -6.84 -9.65 -0.89
C ARG A 73 -8.16 -9.64 -0.14
N LYS A 74 -8.35 -8.66 0.75
CA LYS A 74 -9.59 -8.52 1.53
C LYS A 74 -10.81 -8.20 0.67
N ALA A 75 -10.61 -7.42 -0.40
CA ALA A 75 -11.62 -7.10 -1.40
C ALA A 75 -11.87 -8.23 -2.40
N ASP A 76 -11.07 -9.32 -2.36
CA ASP A 76 -11.12 -10.43 -3.31
C ASP A 76 -11.09 -9.98 -4.77
N THR A 77 -10.18 -9.05 -5.09
CA THR A 77 -10.05 -8.48 -6.43
C THR A 77 -8.64 -8.60 -6.98
N THR A 78 -8.55 -8.89 -8.28
CA THR A 78 -7.32 -8.74 -9.08
C THR A 78 -7.44 -7.58 -10.08
N GLN A 79 -8.52 -6.80 -10.04
CA GLN A 79 -8.71 -5.65 -10.91
C GLN A 79 -8.06 -4.42 -10.28
N PHE A 80 -7.15 -3.79 -11.01
CA PHE A 80 -6.57 -2.52 -10.57
C PHE A 80 -7.63 -1.41 -10.63
N PRO A 81 -7.71 -0.52 -9.61
CA PRO A 81 -8.65 0.59 -9.63
C PRO A 81 -8.37 1.52 -10.82
N SER A 82 -9.36 1.73 -11.69
CA SER A 82 -9.19 2.53 -12.91
C SER A 82 -8.71 3.94 -12.63
N ASP A 83 -9.19 4.51 -11.53
CA ASP A 83 -8.92 5.88 -11.14
C ASP A 83 -7.47 6.09 -10.68
N ALA A 84 -6.75 5.00 -10.43
CA ALA A 84 -5.35 4.98 -10.05
C ALA A 84 -4.39 4.64 -11.21
N PHE A 85 -4.86 4.46 -12.46
CA PHE A 85 -3.92 4.11 -13.54
C PHE A 85 -2.86 5.20 -13.79
N SER A 86 -3.20 6.46 -13.55
CA SER A 86 -2.30 7.60 -13.76
C SER A 86 -1.09 7.64 -12.82
N ILE A 87 -1.18 7.02 -11.63
CA ILE A 87 -0.10 7.02 -10.64
C ILE A 87 0.94 5.92 -10.86
N ILE A 88 0.66 4.93 -11.73
CA ILE A 88 1.57 3.80 -11.99
C ILE A 88 2.99 4.28 -12.36
N PRO A 89 3.19 5.21 -13.33
CA PRO A 89 4.54 5.67 -13.67
C PRO A 89 5.26 6.34 -12.51
N THR A 90 4.53 7.07 -11.64
CA THR A 90 5.13 7.68 -10.45
C THR A 90 5.55 6.62 -9.44
N LEU A 91 4.70 5.63 -9.18
CA LEU A 91 5.02 4.51 -8.28
C LEU A 91 6.26 3.75 -8.76
N GLU A 92 6.36 3.45 -10.06
CA GLU A 92 7.55 2.81 -10.65
C GLU A 92 8.81 3.66 -10.49
N SER A 93 8.70 4.97 -10.74
CA SER A 93 9.82 5.89 -10.54
C SER A 93 10.26 5.93 -9.08
N LYS A 94 9.30 5.99 -8.13
CA LYS A 94 9.59 5.99 -6.70
C LYS A 94 10.19 4.68 -6.23
N ALA A 95 9.63 3.55 -6.63
CA ALA A 95 10.18 2.25 -6.27
C ALA A 95 11.63 2.09 -6.76
N ARG A 96 11.97 2.61 -7.95
CA ARG A 96 13.36 2.65 -8.42
C ARG A 96 14.25 3.56 -7.59
N LEU A 97 13.79 4.75 -7.25
CA LEU A 97 14.54 5.72 -6.45
C LEU A 97 14.81 5.20 -5.02
N LEU A 98 13.83 4.51 -4.44
CA LEU A 98 13.88 3.98 -3.08
C LEU A 98 14.51 2.58 -2.99
N CYS A 99 14.86 1.96 -4.13
CA CYS A 99 15.30 0.56 -4.22
C CYS A 99 14.26 -0.46 -3.68
N GLU A 100 12.96 -0.15 -3.84
CA GLU A 100 11.82 -0.95 -3.37
C GLU A 100 10.99 -1.53 -4.53
N GLN A 101 11.65 -1.83 -5.67
CA GLN A 101 10.99 -2.42 -6.84
C GLN A 101 10.28 -3.72 -6.48
N HIS A 102 10.87 -4.54 -5.61
CA HIS A 102 10.30 -5.83 -5.21
C HIS A 102 8.94 -5.68 -4.51
N ALA A 103 8.79 -4.67 -3.64
CA ALA A 103 7.52 -4.41 -2.95
C ALA A 103 6.42 -4.01 -3.94
N LEU A 104 6.74 -3.14 -4.89
CA LEU A 104 5.80 -2.72 -5.93
C LEU A 104 5.48 -3.83 -6.94
N GLU A 105 6.47 -4.65 -7.31
CA GLU A 105 6.28 -5.83 -8.16
C GLU A 105 5.25 -6.79 -7.58
N GLY A 106 5.23 -6.97 -6.25
CA GLY A 106 4.21 -7.76 -5.57
C GLY A 106 2.80 -7.23 -5.83
N VAL A 107 2.61 -5.90 -5.72
CA VAL A 107 1.33 -5.21 -6.00
C VAL A 107 0.94 -5.41 -7.47
N PHE A 108 1.85 -5.13 -8.40
CA PHE A 108 1.56 -5.23 -9.83
C PHE A 108 1.28 -6.65 -10.29
N THR A 109 2.01 -7.64 -9.76
CA THR A 109 1.77 -9.05 -10.03
C THR A 109 0.36 -9.44 -9.58
N TRP A 110 -0.08 -9.01 -8.40
CA TRP A 110 -1.42 -9.27 -7.89
C TRP A 110 -2.51 -8.72 -8.83
N PHE A 111 -2.33 -7.49 -9.31
CA PHE A 111 -3.24 -6.83 -10.23
C PHE A 111 -3.02 -7.18 -11.71
N ARG A 112 -2.09 -8.09 -12.01
CA ARG A 112 -1.72 -8.50 -13.38
C ARG A 112 -1.31 -7.31 -14.27
N ILE A 113 -0.70 -6.30 -13.66
CA ILE A 113 -0.05 -5.20 -14.37
C ILE A 113 1.34 -5.71 -14.78
N ASN A 114 1.69 -5.53 -16.05
CA ASN A 114 3.05 -5.77 -16.53
C ASN A 114 3.86 -4.47 -16.42
N PRO A 115 4.74 -4.32 -15.41
CA PRO A 115 5.62 -3.14 -15.33
C PRO A 115 6.65 -3.06 -16.47
N TRP A 116 6.80 -4.14 -17.25
CA TRP A 116 7.86 -4.28 -18.26
C TRP A 116 7.40 -3.98 -19.69
N THR A 117 6.19 -3.46 -19.90
CA THR A 117 5.67 -3.10 -21.24
C THR A 117 5.83 -1.63 -21.62
N ALA A 118 6.74 -0.90 -20.98
CA ALA A 118 7.12 0.46 -21.40
C ALA A 118 8.43 0.43 -22.22
N TYR A 119 8.25 0.32 -23.54
CA TYR A 119 9.18 0.60 -24.65
C TYR A 119 10.57 -0.06 -24.67
#